data_AF-A0AAW2RXP7-F1
#
_entry.id   AF-A0AAW2RXP7-F1
#
_cell.length_a   1.000
_cell.length_b   1.000
_cell.length_c   1.000
_cell.angle_alpha   90.00
_cell.angle_beta   90.00
_cell.angle_gamma   90.00
#
_symmetry.space_group_name_H-M   'P 1'
#
loop_
_entity.id
_entity.type
_entity.pdbx_description
1 polymer ?
#
loop_
_entity_poly.entity_id
_entity_poly.type
_entity_poly.pdbx_seq_one_letter_code
_entity_poly.pdbx_strand_id
1 'polypeptide(L)'
;MPDACVPSVGILHAQRICQGNRIPPKSTLCSNGANLDLSAHRWFGLAAGAVRVAELRTTIYTERWDMAMAFTVNSLSKVFPGFNLYRVLNKARFCRRIRVTSVFNSTSSSSSGGNGSSSDSPIPLHTSYKMGDFDLSHRIVLAPLTRNRSYNNVPQPHAAVYYSQRATEGGLLIAEATGVSDTAHGYPDTPGIWTKEHVEAWKPIVEAVHQKGGIFFLQIWHAGRVSTCDLQPSGQAPVSSTDKGVTPGLDGVEWSPPRRLRKDEIPGIVDDFRLAARNAIEAGFDGVEIHGANGYLIEQFLKDQVNDRTDEYGGSLENRCRFALEIVEEVTNEIGSHRVGIRLSPYTDYMESIDSDPDALGFYMANALNKFNILYLHVMEPRVVGGTVLQGPEDEIPHRLLPMRKAFKNTFIAADGYNRSKGNRAIADNYADLIAFGRLFLANPDLPRRYKLNAPLNKYNRSTFYTSDPVVGYTDYPFLEEAA
;
A
#
# COMPACT_ATOMS: atom_id res chain seq x y z
N MET A 1 10.66 72.05 -23.88
CA MET A 1 11.93 72.40 -23.22
C MET A 1 12.18 71.39 -22.11
N PRO A 2 13.37 70.77 -22.07
CA PRO A 2 13.39 69.35 -22.43
C PRO A 2 14.36 68.48 -21.57
N ASP A 3 14.37 67.19 -21.93
CA ASP A 3 15.53 66.29 -22.01
C ASP A 3 16.19 65.66 -20.75
N ALA A 4 15.99 64.33 -20.70
CA ALA A 4 16.99 63.29 -20.95
C ALA A 4 18.07 62.98 -19.89
N CYS A 5 18.20 61.70 -19.53
CA CYS A 5 19.24 60.78 -20.05
C CYS A 5 19.47 59.58 -19.12
N VAL A 6 19.50 58.40 -19.75
CA VAL A 6 20.17 57.16 -19.27
C VAL A 6 21.70 57.38 -19.41
N PRO A 7 22.56 56.66 -18.67
CA PRO A 7 23.23 55.56 -19.36
C PRO A 7 23.41 54.28 -18.53
N SER A 8 23.16 53.17 -19.21
CA SER A 8 23.79 51.86 -19.02
C SER A 8 25.32 51.95 -19.10
N VAL A 9 26.02 51.25 -18.22
CA VAL A 9 27.41 50.81 -18.45
C VAL A 9 27.45 49.29 -18.32
N GLY A 10 27.72 48.63 -19.44
CA GLY A 10 28.28 47.29 -19.45
C GLY A 10 29.59 47.35 -20.21
N ILE A 11 30.66 46.73 -19.69
CA ILE A 11 31.84 46.31 -20.46
C ILE A 11 32.39 45.01 -19.84
N LEU A 12 32.14 43.91 -20.56
CA LEU A 12 33.09 42.94 -21.11
C LEU A 12 34.48 42.69 -20.43
N HIS A 13 34.70 41.38 -20.24
CA HIS A 13 35.91 40.59 -20.54
C HIS A 13 37.16 40.70 -19.65
N ALA A 14 37.54 39.55 -19.09
CA ALA A 14 38.90 39.03 -19.20
C ALA A 14 38.93 37.48 -19.10
N GLN A 15 39.07 36.82 -20.25
CA GLN A 15 39.67 35.48 -20.35
C GLN A 15 41.19 35.60 -20.13
N ARG A 16 41.80 34.63 -19.43
CA ARG A 16 43.18 34.19 -19.66
C ARG A 16 43.38 32.71 -19.32
N ILE A 17 43.23 31.89 -20.36
CA ILE A 17 44.26 31.02 -20.95
C ILE A 17 45.49 30.69 -20.08
N CYS A 18 45.74 29.39 -19.90
CA CYS A 18 47.05 28.79 -20.21
C CYS A 18 46.85 27.48 -20.99
N GLN A 19 47.42 27.48 -22.19
CA GLN A 19 47.46 26.42 -23.18
C GLN A 19 48.62 25.45 -22.92
N GLY A 20 48.43 24.20 -23.34
CA GLY A 20 49.22 23.64 -24.44
C GLY A 20 50.30 22.61 -24.09
N ASN A 21 50.23 21.42 -24.71
CA ASN A 21 50.90 21.25 -26.01
C ASN A 21 50.63 19.93 -26.77
N ARG A 22 50.39 20.10 -28.10
CA ARG A 22 50.85 19.32 -29.28
C ARG A 22 50.10 18.05 -29.77
N ILE A 23 49.08 18.22 -30.64
CA ILE A 23 49.04 18.22 -32.15
C ILE A 23 50.23 17.52 -32.90
N PRO A 24 50.17 17.04 -34.20
CA PRO A 24 49.17 16.37 -35.12
C PRO A 24 49.83 15.35 -36.12
N PRO A 25 49.50 15.19 -37.46
CA PRO A 25 48.27 15.35 -38.32
C PRO A 25 47.99 14.22 -39.37
N LYS A 26 46.80 14.28 -40.03
CA LYS A 26 46.48 14.25 -41.51
C LYS A 26 45.18 13.46 -41.85
N SER A 27 44.09 14.11 -42.31
CA SER A 27 43.62 14.37 -43.71
C SER A 27 43.31 13.09 -44.52
N THR A 28 42.19 12.86 -45.25
CA THR A 28 41.45 13.71 -46.21
C THR A 28 40.14 13.00 -46.66
N LEU A 29 39.16 13.74 -47.20
CA LEU A 29 37.98 13.31 -48.02
C LEU A 29 38.39 12.46 -49.26
N CYS A 30 37.61 11.68 -50.03
CA CYS A 30 36.17 11.69 -50.40
C CYS A 30 35.79 10.39 -51.19
N SER A 31 34.47 10.16 -51.36
CA SER A 31 33.74 9.47 -52.46
C SER A 31 33.50 7.93 -52.52
N ASN A 32 32.20 7.60 -52.38
CA ASN A 32 31.32 6.73 -53.19
C ASN A 32 31.51 5.21 -53.28
N GLY A 33 30.43 4.48 -52.94
CA GLY A 33 29.97 3.34 -53.72
C GLY A 33 29.28 2.19 -52.96
N ALA A 34 28.01 1.95 -53.35
CA ALA A 34 27.27 0.68 -53.28
C ALA A 34 26.43 0.33 -52.02
N ASN A 35 25.13 0.62 -52.16
CA ASN A 35 23.97 -0.28 -51.98
C ASN A 35 24.16 -1.58 -51.18
N LEU A 36 23.26 -1.80 -50.20
CA LEU A 36 22.56 -3.08 -50.02
C LEU A 36 21.27 -2.86 -49.22
N ASP A 37 20.15 -3.08 -49.92
CA ASP A 37 18.78 -3.18 -49.43
C ASP A 37 18.34 -4.66 -49.52
N LEU A 38 17.28 -5.00 -48.77
CA LEU A 38 16.40 -6.18 -48.86
C LEU A 38 16.90 -7.53 -48.29
N SER A 39 16.41 -7.89 -47.10
CA SER A 39 15.50 -9.05 -46.89
C SER A 39 15.43 -9.50 -45.42
N ALA A 40 14.55 -8.89 -44.62
CA ALA A 40 14.15 -9.43 -43.31
C ALA A 40 12.63 -9.33 -43.10
N HIS A 41 11.87 -9.74 -44.11
CA HIS A 41 10.43 -9.96 -44.03
C HIS A 41 10.09 -11.32 -44.66
N ARG A 42 10.40 -12.41 -43.95
CA ARG A 42 9.89 -13.75 -44.26
C ARG A 42 10.13 -14.82 -43.19
N TRP A 43 9.91 -14.54 -41.90
CA TRP A 43 9.97 -15.59 -40.85
C TRP A 43 8.97 -15.46 -39.69
N PHE A 44 7.85 -14.75 -39.88
CA PHE A 44 6.78 -14.65 -38.88
C PHE A 44 5.44 -15.31 -39.28
N GLY A 45 5.47 -16.26 -40.24
CA GLY A 45 4.26 -16.86 -40.82
C GLY A 45 3.98 -18.33 -40.48
N LEU A 46 4.77 -19.02 -39.65
CA LEU A 46 4.67 -20.49 -39.51
C LEU A 46 4.51 -21.05 -38.09
N ALA A 47 4.34 -20.21 -37.06
CA ALA A 47 4.12 -20.67 -35.68
C ALA A 47 2.66 -20.56 -35.18
N ALA A 48 1.74 -19.99 -35.96
CA ALA A 48 0.35 -19.76 -35.55
C ALA A 48 -0.67 -20.81 -36.06
N GLY A 49 -0.22 -21.86 -36.76
CA GLY A 49 -1.09 -22.84 -37.41
C GLY A 49 -1.32 -24.17 -36.69
N ALA A 50 -0.66 -24.45 -35.56
CA ALA A 50 -0.60 -25.81 -35.00
C ALA A 50 -1.35 -26.03 -33.66
N VAL A 51 -2.09 -25.04 -33.14
CA VAL A 51 -2.83 -25.16 -31.87
C VAL A 51 -4.36 -25.23 -32.06
N ARG A 52 -4.84 -25.22 -33.30
CA ARG A 52 -6.25 -25.47 -33.65
C ARG A 52 -6.39 -26.69 -34.55
N VAL A 53 -6.05 -27.89 -34.06
CA VAL A 53 -6.65 -29.20 -34.43
C VAL A 53 -6.09 -30.21 -33.43
N ALA A 54 -6.64 -30.26 -32.21
CA ALA A 54 -6.42 -31.36 -31.27
C ALA A 54 -7.49 -31.40 -30.16
N GLU A 55 -8.74 -31.11 -30.51
CA GLU A 55 -9.89 -31.51 -29.71
C GLU A 55 -10.77 -32.39 -30.58
N LEU A 56 -10.49 -33.70 -30.59
CA LEU A 56 -11.42 -34.78 -30.95
C LEU A 56 -10.75 -36.16 -30.72
N ARG A 57 -11.33 -36.93 -29.78
CA ARG A 57 -11.30 -38.41 -29.64
C ARG A 57 -10.09 -39.10 -28.97
N THR A 58 -10.31 -39.44 -27.68
CA THR A 58 -10.12 -40.74 -26.99
C THR A 58 -8.92 -41.68 -27.24
N THR A 59 -8.16 -41.89 -26.15
CA THR A 59 -7.68 -43.17 -25.54
C THR A 59 -6.51 -43.99 -26.16
N ILE A 60 -5.57 -44.36 -25.27
CA ILE A 60 -4.54 -45.44 -25.29
C ILE A 60 -3.18 -45.13 -25.94
N TYR A 61 -2.14 -44.93 -25.12
CA TYR A 61 -0.88 -45.71 -25.04
C TYR A 61 0.16 -44.96 -24.18
N THR A 62 0.37 -45.40 -22.94
CA THR A 62 1.46 -44.96 -22.05
C THR A 62 2.63 -45.93 -22.20
N GLU A 63 3.65 -45.60 -23.02
CA GLU A 63 5.02 -46.16 -22.90
C GLU A 63 6.08 -45.52 -23.82
N ARG A 64 5.85 -44.30 -24.35
CA ARG A 64 6.83 -43.63 -25.24
C ARG A 64 7.30 -42.24 -24.80
N TRP A 65 6.96 -41.81 -23.58
CA TRP A 65 7.30 -40.47 -23.08
C TRP A 65 8.68 -40.39 -22.42
N ASP A 66 9.21 -41.48 -21.88
CA ASP A 66 10.46 -41.44 -21.12
C ASP A 66 11.73 -41.30 -21.99
N MET A 67 11.68 -41.76 -23.26
CA MET A 67 12.81 -41.62 -24.18
C MET A 67 12.92 -40.22 -24.83
N ALA A 68 11.80 -39.53 -25.04
CA ALA A 68 11.80 -38.20 -25.66
C ALA A 68 12.35 -37.12 -24.71
N MET A 69 12.05 -37.22 -23.41
CA MET A 69 12.56 -36.31 -22.38
C MET A 69 14.06 -36.45 -22.13
N ALA A 70 14.62 -37.67 -22.21
CA ALA A 70 16.04 -37.90 -22.00
C ALA A 70 16.93 -37.28 -23.08
N PHE A 71 16.45 -37.22 -24.34
CA PHE A 71 17.21 -36.66 -25.46
C PHE A 71 17.23 -35.12 -25.46
N THR A 72 16.18 -34.47 -24.97
CA THR A 72 16.11 -33.00 -24.90
C THR A 72 16.94 -32.43 -23.74
N VAL A 73 17.04 -33.16 -22.62
CA VAL A 73 17.81 -32.73 -21.44
C VAL A 73 19.32 -32.79 -21.65
N ASN A 74 19.81 -33.76 -22.44
CA ASN A 74 21.24 -33.91 -22.71
C ASN A 74 21.79 -32.88 -23.73
N SER A 75 20.90 -32.31 -24.56
CA SER A 75 21.25 -31.24 -25.50
C SER A 75 21.24 -29.84 -24.87
N LEU A 76 20.36 -29.60 -23.88
CA LEU A 76 20.24 -28.28 -23.24
C LEU A 76 21.30 -28.01 -22.16
N SER A 77 21.82 -29.05 -21.49
CA SER A 77 22.89 -28.92 -20.50
C SER A 77 24.26 -28.57 -21.10
N LYS A 78 24.44 -28.76 -22.41
CA LYS A 78 25.66 -28.38 -23.14
C LYS A 78 25.67 -26.93 -23.63
N VAL A 79 24.53 -26.24 -23.60
CA VAL A 79 24.39 -24.87 -24.13
C VAL A 79 24.31 -23.82 -23.01
N PHE A 80 23.94 -24.20 -21.78
CA PHE A 80 23.81 -23.28 -20.64
C PHE A 80 24.39 -23.89 -19.33
N PRO A 81 25.59 -23.49 -18.88
CA PRO A 81 26.10 -23.91 -17.58
C PRO A 81 25.37 -23.13 -16.47
N GLY A 82 24.56 -23.83 -15.67
CA GLY A 82 23.80 -23.25 -14.54
C GLY A 82 22.37 -23.77 -14.33
N PHE A 83 21.88 -24.66 -15.21
CA PHE A 83 20.51 -25.17 -15.10
C PHE A 83 20.37 -26.19 -13.95
N ASN A 84 19.71 -25.79 -12.86
CA ASN A 84 19.61 -26.57 -11.62
C ASN A 84 18.39 -27.50 -11.61
N LEU A 85 18.62 -28.82 -11.59
CA LEU A 85 17.64 -29.91 -11.79
C LEU A 85 16.60 -30.04 -10.65
N TYR A 86 16.79 -29.37 -9.51
CA TYR A 86 15.95 -29.50 -8.33
C TYR A 86 14.52 -28.93 -8.47
N ARG A 87 14.30 -28.00 -9.41
CA ARG A 87 12.99 -27.33 -9.59
C ARG A 87 11.98 -28.11 -10.44
N VAL A 88 12.39 -29.11 -11.21
CA VAL A 88 11.49 -29.86 -12.12
C VAL A 88 10.88 -31.10 -11.43
N LEU A 89 11.62 -31.75 -10.54
CA LEU A 89 11.17 -33.00 -9.90
C LEU A 89 10.06 -32.80 -8.84
N ASN A 90 9.89 -31.59 -8.29
CA ASN A 90 8.81 -31.30 -7.32
C ASN A 90 7.43 -31.07 -7.96
N LYS A 91 7.36 -30.74 -9.26
CA LYS A 91 6.08 -30.58 -9.97
C LYS A 91 5.41 -31.92 -10.34
N ALA A 92 6.18 -33.01 -10.47
CA ALA A 92 5.66 -34.32 -10.85
C ALA A 92 5.08 -35.13 -9.67
N ARG A 93 5.40 -34.79 -8.42
CA ARG A 93 4.84 -35.47 -7.22
C ARG A 93 3.48 -34.92 -6.78
N PHE A 94 3.10 -33.72 -7.21
CA PHE A 94 1.86 -33.06 -6.78
C PHE A 94 0.60 -33.54 -7.53
N CYS A 95 0.74 -34.10 -8.74
CA CYS A 95 -0.40 -34.56 -9.54
C CYS A 95 -0.89 -36.00 -9.27
N ARG A 96 -0.40 -36.67 -8.21
CA ARG A 96 -0.82 -38.06 -7.90
C ARG A 96 -1.85 -38.21 -6.78
N ARG A 97 -2.43 -37.12 -6.25
CA ARG A 97 -3.28 -37.24 -5.06
C ARG A 97 -4.45 -36.26 -4.97
N ILE A 98 -5.31 -36.23 -5.99
CA ILE A 98 -6.72 -35.80 -5.83
C ILE A 98 -7.60 -36.69 -6.72
N ARG A 99 -8.37 -37.58 -6.10
CA ARG A 99 -9.49 -38.31 -6.73
C ARG A 99 -10.71 -37.98 -5.88
N VAL A 100 -11.51 -37.01 -6.30
CA VAL A 100 -12.83 -36.74 -5.73
C VAL A 100 -13.84 -37.05 -6.82
N THR A 101 -14.61 -38.10 -6.62
CA THR A 101 -15.77 -38.47 -7.40
C THR A 101 -16.95 -37.62 -6.94
N SER A 102 -17.47 -36.75 -7.81
CA SER A 102 -18.84 -36.24 -7.68
C SER A 102 -19.59 -36.52 -8.97
N VAL A 103 -20.54 -37.46 -8.88
CA VAL A 103 -21.52 -37.77 -9.92
C VAL A 103 -22.60 -36.69 -9.86
N PHE A 104 -22.76 -35.90 -10.93
CA PHE A 104 -23.94 -35.05 -11.12
C PHE A 104 -24.88 -35.72 -12.11
N ASN A 105 -26.04 -36.15 -11.62
CA ASN A 105 -27.18 -36.50 -12.46
C ASN A 105 -27.86 -35.21 -12.93
N SER A 106 -27.92 -35.03 -14.25
CA SER A 106 -28.72 -34.00 -14.90
C SER A 106 -30.15 -34.51 -15.10
N THR A 107 -31.12 -33.90 -14.44
CA THR A 107 -32.53 -33.96 -14.84
C THR A 107 -33.02 -32.55 -15.12
N SER A 108 -33.28 -32.29 -16.39
CA SER A 108 -33.92 -31.09 -16.90
C SER A 108 -35.44 -31.14 -16.63
N SER A 109 -35.97 -30.11 -15.98
CA SER A 109 -37.41 -29.82 -16.02
C SER A 109 -37.61 -28.31 -16.18
N SER A 110 -38.17 -27.95 -17.34
CA SER A 110 -38.67 -26.63 -17.68
C SER A 110 -39.93 -26.29 -16.87
N SER A 111 -39.97 -25.11 -16.25
CA SER A 111 -41.22 -24.48 -15.83
C SER A 111 -41.12 -22.97 -15.96
N SER A 112 -41.94 -22.43 -16.87
CA SER A 112 -42.30 -21.03 -17.01
C SER A 112 -43.23 -20.60 -15.86
N GLY A 113 -42.98 -19.44 -15.26
CA GLY A 113 -43.89 -18.80 -14.31
C GLY A 113 -43.24 -17.56 -13.70
N GLY A 114 -43.77 -16.37 -14.00
CA GLY A 114 -43.27 -15.11 -13.48
C GLY A 114 -43.70 -14.84 -12.04
N ASN A 115 -42.90 -14.06 -11.32
CA ASN A 115 -43.31 -12.85 -10.60
C ASN A 115 -42.10 -12.24 -9.89
N GLY A 116 -42.08 -10.91 -9.80
CA GLY A 116 -41.00 -10.15 -9.22
C GLY A 116 -40.70 -10.54 -7.77
N SER A 117 -39.43 -10.83 -7.51
CA SER A 117 -38.81 -10.61 -6.22
C SER A 117 -37.58 -9.74 -6.47
N SER A 118 -37.73 -8.42 -6.38
CA SER A 118 -36.57 -7.59 -6.07
C SER A 118 -36.04 -8.12 -4.74
N SER A 119 -34.89 -8.79 -4.77
CA SER A 119 -34.26 -9.34 -3.58
C SER A 119 -33.94 -8.19 -2.63
N ASP A 120 -34.81 -7.95 -1.66
CA ASP A 120 -34.70 -6.89 -0.65
C ASP A 120 -33.66 -7.25 0.43
N SER A 121 -32.64 -8.03 0.04
CA SER A 121 -31.52 -8.36 0.91
C SER A 121 -30.65 -7.11 1.07
N PRO A 122 -30.35 -6.69 2.31
CA PRO A 122 -29.56 -5.49 2.54
C PRO A 122 -28.19 -5.64 1.87
N ILE A 123 -27.72 -4.58 1.19
CA ILE A 123 -26.38 -4.54 0.60
C ILE A 123 -25.37 -4.67 1.75
N PRO A 124 -24.51 -5.72 1.80
CA PRO A 124 -23.68 -5.98 2.97
C PRO A 124 -22.82 -4.79 3.42
N LEU A 125 -22.23 -4.04 2.49
CA LEU A 125 -21.46 -2.83 2.79
C LEU A 125 -22.28 -1.70 3.46
N HIS A 126 -23.61 -1.71 3.33
CA HIS A 126 -24.52 -0.70 3.89
C HIS A 126 -25.28 -1.20 5.12
N THR A 127 -24.94 -2.38 5.63
CA THR A 127 -25.45 -2.81 6.93
C THR A 127 -24.74 -2.05 8.04
N SER A 128 -25.45 -1.75 9.13
CA SER A 128 -24.83 -1.17 10.32
C SER A 128 -23.89 -2.16 11.00
N TYR A 129 -22.98 -1.64 11.82
CA TYR A 129 -22.01 -2.44 12.55
C TYR A 129 -21.63 -1.79 13.88
N LYS A 130 -21.65 -2.56 14.97
CA LYS A 130 -21.17 -2.10 16.29
C LYS A 130 -19.68 -2.37 16.39
N MET A 131 -18.86 -1.33 16.37
CA MET A 131 -17.41 -1.41 16.56
C MET A 131 -17.06 -0.90 17.95
N GLY A 132 -16.94 -1.79 18.94
CA GLY A 132 -16.77 -1.36 20.33
C GLY A 132 -17.93 -0.47 20.77
N ASP A 133 -17.64 0.76 21.20
CA ASP A 133 -18.66 1.73 21.60
C ASP A 133 -19.27 2.49 20.42
N PHE A 134 -18.69 2.39 19.22
CA PHE A 134 -19.11 3.15 18.04
C PHE A 134 -20.18 2.43 17.22
N ASP A 135 -21.31 3.10 16.98
CA ASP A 135 -22.38 2.62 16.11
C ASP A 135 -22.14 3.11 14.67
N LEU A 136 -21.64 2.21 13.81
CA LEU A 136 -21.41 2.52 12.41
C LEU A 136 -22.68 2.33 11.59
N SER A 137 -22.99 3.28 10.72
CA SER A 137 -24.15 3.22 9.81
C SER A 137 -23.89 2.37 8.57
N HIS A 138 -22.63 2.13 8.25
CA HIS A 138 -22.19 1.30 7.12
C HIS A 138 -20.77 0.76 7.33
N ARG A 139 -20.37 -0.22 6.51
CA ARG A 139 -19.08 -0.93 6.60
C ARG A 139 -18.01 -0.43 5.62
N ILE A 140 -18.20 0.76 5.07
CA ILE A 140 -17.28 1.44 4.14
C ILE A 140 -16.41 2.40 4.96
N VAL A 141 -15.09 2.21 4.95
CA VAL A 141 -14.12 3.01 5.72
C VAL A 141 -13.27 3.86 4.77
N LEU A 142 -13.03 5.13 5.10
CA LEU A 142 -11.98 5.90 4.44
C LEU A 142 -10.63 5.39 4.93
N ALA A 143 -9.84 4.80 4.03
CA ALA A 143 -8.49 4.37 4.34
C ALA A 143 -7.59 5.60 4.62
N PRO A 144 -6.51 5.43 5.42
CA PRO A 144 -5.51 6.47 5.63
C PRO A 144 -4.77 6.74 4.31
N LEU A 145 -4.76 8.01 3.90
CA LEU A 145 -4.22 8.46 2.61
C LEU A 145 -3.37 9.70 2.81
N THR A 146 -2.04 9.57 2.83
CA THR A 146 -1.11 10.70 2.81
C THR A 146 -1.30 11.58 1.58
N ARG A 147 -1.45 12.90 1.76
CA ARG A 147 -1.73 13.84 0.66
C ARG A 147 -0.69 14.94 0.46
N ASN A 148 0.32 15.04 1.32
CA ASN A 148 1.42 16.02 1.24
C ASN A 148 0.91 17.48 1.09
N ARG A 149 -0.06 17.86 1.92
CA ARG A 149 -0.67 19.19 1.91
C ARG A 149 -0.71 19.83 3.30
N SER A 150 0.06 19.31 4.25
CA SER A 150 0.21 19.89 5.59
C SER A 150 1.50 20.69 5.64
N TYR A 151 1.46 21.93 5.15
CA TYR A 151 2.66 22.76 4.99
C TYR A 151 3.41 22.91 6.30
N ASN A 152 4.73 22.69 6.27
CA ASN A 152 5.60 22.69 7.45
C ASN A 152 5.08 21.75 8.57
N ASN A 153 4.48 20.63 8.17
CA ASN A 153 3.90 19.62 9.05
C ASN A 153 2.68 20.07 9.86
N VAL A 154 2.15 21.27 9.61
CA VAL A 154 0.94 21.77 10.26
C VAL A 154 -0.28 21.43 9.40
N PRO A 155 -1.30 20.73 9.94
CA PRO A 155 -2.57 20.53 9.25
C PRO A 155 -3.19 21.85 8.80
N GLN A 156 -3.80 21.86 7.62
CA GLN A 156 -4.26 23.08 6.97
C GLN A 156 -5.80 23.15 6.87
N PRO A 157 -6.40 24.35 6.74
CA PRO A 157 -7.86 24.51 6.66
C PRO A 157 -8.54 23.70 5.55
N HIS A 158 -7.89 23.49 4.41
CA HIS A 158 -8.46 22.69 3.33
C HIS A 158 -8.60 21.20 3.69
N ALA A 159 -7.89 20.70 4.70
CA ALA A 159 -8.11 19.35 5.22
C ALA A 159 -9.48 19.21 5.91
N ALA A 160 -9.98 20.26 6.58
CA ALA A 160 -11.33 20.26 7.15
C ALA A 160 -12.38 20.06 6.06
N VAL A 161 -12.23 20.76 4.92
CA VAL A 161 -13.09 20.57 3.75
C VAL A 161 -12.96 19.14 3.20
N TYR A 162 -11.73 18.65 3.01
CA TYR A 162 -11.47 17.32 2.46
C TYR A 162 -12.11 16.19 3.27
N TYR A 163 -11.93 16.20 4.59
CA TYR A 163 -12.48 15.17 5.45
C TYR A 163 -14.00 15.36 5.63
N SER A 164 -14.50 16.59 5.77
CA SER A 164 -15.94 16.85 5.87
C SER A 164 -16.71 16.41 4.62
N GLN A 165 -16.12 16.58 3.43
CA GLN A 165 -16.71 16.07 2.17
C GLN A 165 -16.91 14.55 2.18
N ARG A 166 -16.08 13.81 2.92
CA ARG A 166 -16.05 12.34 2.99
C ARG A 166 -16.77 11.78 4.22
N ALA A 167 -17.19 12.66 5.12
CA ALA A 167 -17.86 12.29 6.35
C ALA A 167 -19.35 12.01 6.09
N THR A 168 -19.81 10.91 6.67
CA THR A 168 -21.21 10.49 6.72
C THR A 168 -21.57 10.18 8.16
N GLU A 169 -22.84 10.33 8.53
CA GLU A 169 -23.33 9.96 9.86
C GLU A 169 -23.02 8.48 10.13
N GLY A 170 -22.29 8.18 11.21
CA GLY A 170 -21.85 6.84 11.56
C GLY A 170 -20.81 6.23 10.59
N GLY A 171 -20.16 7.04 9.75
CA GLY A 171 -19.07 6.59 8.88
C GLY A 171 -17.72 6.68 9.57
N LEU A 172 -16.90 5.61 9.47
CA LEU A 172 -15.53 5.61 10.00
C LEU A 172 -14.55 6.20 8.97
N LEU A 173 -13.80 7.20 9.40
CA LEU A 173 -12.69 7.80 8.67
C LEU A 173 -11.39 7.57 9.43
N ILE A 174 -10.33 7.21 8.69
CA ILE A 174 -8.97 7.15 9.23
C ILE A 174 -8.16 8.23 8.51
N ALA A 175 -7.65 9.20 9.28
CA ALA A 175 -6.87 10.30 8.77
C ALA A 175 -5.55 9.83 8.16
N GLU A 176 -4.92 10.71 7.39
CA GLU A 176 -3.61 10.47 6.81
C GLU A 176 -2.52 10.19 7.86
N ALA A 177 -1.46 9.49 7.44
CA ALA A 177 -0.32 9.18 8.30
C ALA A 177 0.28 10.46 8.89
N THR A 178 0.30 10.53 10.21
CA THR A 178 0.64 11.74 10.96
C THR A 178 1.81 11.47 11.90
N GLY A 179 2.88 12.25 11.76
CA GLY A 179 4.15 12.07 12.47
C GLY A 179 4.00 12.17 13.99
N VAL A 180 4.55 11.20 14.71
CA VAL A 180 4.53 11.16 16.19
C VAL A 180 5.57 12.05 16.86
N SER A 181 6.62 12.43 16.13
CA SER A 181 7.70 13.30 16.58
C SER A 181 8.37 13.99 15.38
N ASP A 182 9.30 14.90 15.62
CA ASP A 182 10.06 15.59 14.58
C ASP A 182 10.95 14.65 13.74
N THR A 183 11.42 13.54 14.33
CA THR A 183 12.18 12.48 13.63
C THR A 183 11.30 11.52 12.81
N ALA A 184 9.98 11.59 12.96
CA ALA A 184 9.04 10.67 12.32
C ALA A 184 8.85 10.87 10.81
N HIS A 185 9.33 11.98 10.24
CA HIS A 185 9.04 12.38 8.86
C HIS A 185 9.80 11.55 7.83
N GLY A 186 9.12 11.27 6.72
CA GLY A 186 9.70 10.64 5.53
C GLY A 186 9.37 11.34 4.21
N TYR A 187 8.40 12.26 4.23
CA TYR A 187 7.93 12.97 3.05
C TYR A 187 7.62 14.43 3.40
N PRO A 188 7.77 15.37 2.46
CA PRO A 188 7.42 16.76 2.66
C PRO A 188 5.91 16.92 2.90
N ASP A 189 5.57 17.96 3.67
CA ASP A 189 4.19 18.40 3.91
C ASP A 189 3.24 17.31 4.44
N THR A 190 3.78 16.36 5.21
CA THR A 190 3.00 15.38 5.99
C THR A 190 2.68 15.95 7.37
N PRO A 191 1.46 15.78 7.90
CA PRO A 191 1.09 16.41 9.16
C PRO A 191 1.80 15.79 10.37
N GLY A 192 1.91 16.58 11.43
CA GLY A 192 2.37 16.14 12.74
C GLY A 192 1.28 16.13 13.82
N ILE A 193 1.63 15.58 14.99
CA ILE A 193 0.80 15.66 16.22
C ILE A 193 1.64 15.78 17.52
N TRP A 194 2.94 16.12 17.43
CA TRP A 194 3.82 16.22 18.62
C TRP A 194 3.88 17.61 19.28
N THR A 195 3.43 18.66 18.59
CA THR A 195 3.44 20.04 19.11
C THR A 195 2.03 20.49 19.46
N LYS A 196 1.93 21.50 20.33
CA LYS A 196 0.66 22.18 20.61
C LYS A 196 0.05 22.81 19.36
N GLU A 197 0.87 23.38 18.49
CA GLU A 197 0.42 23.96 17.22
C GLU A 197 -0.28 22.91 16.34
N HIS A 198 0.28 21.71 16.25
CA HIS A 198 -0.36 20.61 15.51
C HIS A 198 -1.71 20.22 16.11
N VAL A 199 -1.77 20.08 17.44
CA VAL A 199 -3.02 19.76 18.15
C VAL A 199 -4.11 20.80 17.86
N GLU A 200 -3.80 22.09 18.01
CA GLU A 200 -4.77 23.16 17.72
C GLU A 200 -5.18 23.21 16.24
N ALA A 201 -4.27 22.90 15.31
CA ALA A 201 -4.57 22.85 13.88
C ALA A 201 -5.46 21.66 13.49
N TRP A 202 -5.39 20.54 14.21
CA TRP A 202 -6.26 19.39 13.99
C TRP A 202 -7.70 19.59 14.50
N LYS A 203 -7.90 20.32 15.59
CA LYS A 203 -9.24 20.54 16.20
C LYS A 203 -10.34 20.96 15.20
N PRO A 204 -10.17 22.01 14.36
CA PRO A 204 -11.22 22.39 13.41
C PRO A 204 -11.48 21.33 12.32
N ILE A 205 -10.49 20.49 12.01
CA ILE A 205 -10.63 19.39 11.04
C ILE A 205 -11.47 18.25 11.65
N VAL A 206 -11.18 17.89 12.90
CA VAL A 206 -11.96 16.91 13.66
C VAL A 206 -13.41 17.39 13.81
N GLU A 207 -13.60 18.64 14.22
CA GLU A 207 -14.91 19.24 14.39
C GLU A 207 -15.74 19.18 13.09
N ALA A 208 -15.12 19.47 11.93
CA ALA A 208 -15.80 19.44 10.63
C ALA A 208 -16.28 18.03 10.24
N VAL A 209 -15.64 16.96 10.73
CA VAL A 209 -16.09 15.57 10.56
C VAL A 209 -17.21 15.23 11.54
N HIS A 210 -17.06 15.63 12.81
CA HIS A 210 -18.08 15.42 13.85
C HIS A 210 -19.39 16.16 13.55
N GLN A 211 -19.34 17.35 12.95
CA GLN A 211 -20.53 18.08 12.48
C GLN A 211 -21.33 17.31 11.41
N LYS A 212 -20.71 16.33 10.73
CA LYS A 212 -21.37 15.41 9.78
C LYS A 212 -21.76 14.07 10.43
N GLY A 213 -21.51 13.90 11.73
CA GLY A 213 -21.74 12.66 12.48
C GLY A 213 -20.73 11.55 12.16
N GLY A 214 -19.59 11.88 11.54
CA GLY A 214 -18.54 10.91 11.25
C GLY A 214 -17.73 10.55 12.50
N ILE A 215 -17.13 9.35 12.49
CA ILE A 215 -16.18 8.89 13.51
C ILE A 215 -14.79 8.96 12.90
N PHE A 216 -13.84 9.54 13.63
CA PHE A 216 -12.57 9.93 13.06
C PHE A 216 -11.38 9.45 13.91
N PHE A 217 -10.53 8.64 13.29
CA PHE A 217 -9.31 8.12 13.91
C PHE A 217 -8.08 8.74 13.27
N LEU A 218 -7.08 9.10 14.07
CA LEU A 218 -5.79 9.59 13.58
C LEU A 218 -4.81 8.44 13.38
N GLN A 219 -4.24 8.30 12.18
CA GLN A 219 -3.17 7.33 11.98
C GLN A 219 -1.82 7.90 12.46
N ILE A 220 -1.30 7.38 13.57
CA ILE A 220 -0.01 7.80 14.14
C ILE A 220 1.14 6.99 13.53
N TRP A 221 2.18 7.71 13.09
CA TRP A 221 3.17 7.20 12.14
C TRP A 221 4.60 7.64 12.44
N HIS A 222 5.55 6.77 12.08
CA HIS A 222 6.99 7.08 12.05
C HIS A 222 7.64 6.42 10.83
N ALA A 223 8.25 7.20 9.94
CA ALA A 223 8.81 6.73 8.67
C ALA A 223 9.97 5.74 8.81
N GLY A 224 10.80 5.93 9.83
CA GLY A 224 11.99 5.11 10.05
C GLY A 224 13.00 5.35 8.94
N ARG A 225 13.55 4.28 8.32
CA ARG A 225 14.52 4.42 7.22
C ARG A 225 13.97 5.00 5.91
N VAL A 226 12.66 5.18 5.78
CA VAL A 226 12.03 5.78 4.59
C VAL A 226 12.04 7.30 4.74
N SER A 227 13.23 7.88 4.82
CA SER A 227 13.43 9.30 5.07
C SER A 227 14.77 9.78 4.51
N THR A 228 15.00 11.08 4.56
CA THR A 228 16.25 11.73 4.14
C THR A 228 16.81 12.57 5.28
N CYS A 229 18.12 12.78 5.32
CA CYS A 229 18.75 13.65 6.31
C CYS A 229 18.17 15.07 6.28
N ASP A 230 17.78 15.58 5.11
CA ASP A 230 17.18 16.91 4.93
C ASP A 230 15.84 17.08 5.65
N LEU A 231 15.12 15.97 5.88
CA LEU A 231 13.86 15.95 6.63
C LEU A 231 14.06 15.68 8.12
N GLN A 232 15.28 15.37 8.55
CA GLN A 232 15.58 15.04 9.94
C GLN A 232 16.08 16.27 10.71
N PRO A 233 15.74 16.38 12.01
CA PRO A 233 16.23 17.45 12.86
C PRO A 233 17.76 17.55 12.80
N SER A 234 18.28 18.75 12.53
CA SER A 234 19.72 19.01 12.42
C SER A 234 20.48 18.13 11.41
N GLY A 235 19.81 17.64 10.36
CA GLY A 235 20.46 16.85 9.31
C GLY A 235 20.90 15.45 9.75
N GLN A 236 20.33 14.93 10.84
CA GLN A 236 20.70 13.61 11.38
C GLN A 236 20.29 12.47 10.44
N ALA A 237 20.94 11.32 10.58
CA ALA A 237 20.51 10.13 9.86
C ALA A 237 19.13 9.67 10.35
N PRO A 238 18.23 9.22 9.44
CA PRO A 238 16.99 8.56 9.83
C PRO A 238 17.24 7.36 10.74
N VAL A 239 16.25 6.94 11.52
CA VAL A 239 16.40 5.81 12.46
C VAL A 239 15.69 4.55 11.97
N SER A 240 16.19 3.36 12.33
CA SER A 240 15.55 2.10 11.98
C SER A 240 15.95 0.94 12.90
N SER A 241 15.39 -0.25 12.67
CA SER A 241 15.84 -1.51 13.27
C SER A 241 17.22 -1.94 12.76
N THR A 242 17.66 -1.38 11.64
CA THR A 242 18.90 -1.70 10.91
C THR A 242 19.66 -0.43 10.51
N ASP A 243 20.87 -0.59 9.98
CA ASP A 243 21.69 0.41 9.30
C ASP A 243 21.64 0.27 7.77
N LYS A 244 20.86 -0.70 7.26
CA LYS A 244 20.62 -0.90 5.82
C LYS A 244 19.59 0.10 5.29
N GLY A 245 20.04 0.99 4.39
CA GLY A 245 19.20 1.95 3.69
C GLY A 245 18.24 1.32 2.68
N VAL A 246 17.24 2.10 2.30
CA VAL A 246 16.43 1.85 1.10
C VAL A 246 17.28 2.21 -0.12
N THR A 247 17.17 1.46 -1.21
CA THR A 247 17.91 1.77 -2.46
C THR A 247 17.72 3.23 -2.89
N PRO A 248 18.80 4.02 -3.03
CA PRO A 248 18.70 5.40 -3.52
C PRO A 248 18.05 5.48 -4.90
N GLY A 249 17.19 6.47 -5.12
CA GLY A 249 16.41 6.64 -6.33
C GLY A 249 15.11 5.82 -6.39
N LEU A 250 14.86 4.91 -5.43
CA LEU A 250 13.57 4.22 -5.31
C LEU A 250 12.46 5.26 -5.11
N ASP A 251 11.35 5.11 -5.84
CA ASP A 251 10.25 6.09 -5.90
C ASP A 251 10.71 7.51 -6.30
N GLY A 252 11.88 7.65 -6.95
CA GLY A 252 12.43 8.93 -7.39
C GLY A 252 13.05 9.77 -6.26
N VAL A 253 13.34 9.17 -5.11
CA VAL A 253 13.90 9.85 -3.94
C VAL A 253 15.28 9.29 -3.60
N GLU A 254 16.24 10.18 -3.33
CA GLU A 254 17.57 9.82 -2.82
C GLU A 254 17.50 9.55 -1.31
N TRP A 255 17.11 8.32 -0.95
CA TRP A 255 16.98 7.90 0.45
C TRP A 255 18.32 7.94 1.18
N SER A 256 18.31 8.45 2.42
CA SER A 256 19.52 8.49 3.25
C SER A 256 19.71 7.18 4.02
N PRO A 257 20.95 6.67 4.16
CA PRO A 257 21.21 5.52 5.03
C PRO A 257 20.75 5.78 6.46
N PRO A 258 20.00 4.86 7.10
CA PRO A 258 19.56 5.02 8.46
C PRO A 258 20.67 4.67 9.45
N ARG A 259 20.50 5.12 10.67
CA ARG A 259 21.20 4.63 11.84
C ARG A 259 20.32 3.61 12.56
N ARG A 260 20.92 2.48 12.93
CA ARG A 260 20.29 1.51 13.82
C ARG A 260 20.00 2.15 15.18
N LEU A 261 18.75 2.04 15.65
CA LEU A 261 18.39 2.44 17.01
C LEU A 261 19.18 1.60 18.01
N ARG A 262 19.80 2.26 18.99
CA ARG A 262 20.32 1.56 20.16
C ARG A 262 19.16 1.10 21.03
N LYS A 263 19.40 0.03 21.80
CA LYS A 263 18.39 -0.55 22.68
C LYS A 263 17.81 0.48 23.68
N ASP A 264 18.66 1.36 24.21
CA ASP A 264 18.28 2.43 25.15
C ASP A 264 17.46 3.55 24.51
N GLU A 265 17.40 3.64 23.17
CA GLU A 265 16.60 4.64 22.46
C GLU A 265 15.17 4.17 22.17
N ILE A 266 14.95 2.85 22.12
CA ILE A 266 13.64 2.27 21.75
C ILE A 266 12.52 2.73 22.68
N PRO A 267 12.68 2.75 24.02
CA PRO A 267 11.63 3.25 24.92
C PRO A 267 11.23 4.71 24.65
N GLY A 268 12.16 5.55 24.19
CA GLY A 268 11.86 6.93 23.82
C GLY A 268 10.93 7.02 22.61
N ILE A 269 11.15 6.17 21.60
CA ILE A 269 10.26 6.10 20.44
C ILE A 269 8.88 5.55 20.84
N VAL A 270 8.82 4.56 21.74
CA VAL A 270 7.54 4.08 22.27
C VAL A 270 6.77 5.23 22.97
N ASP A 271 7.47 6.05 23.74
CA ASP A 271 6.88 7.23 24.39
C ASP A 271 6.37 8.26 23.36
N ASP A 272 7.07 8.49 22.25
CA ASP A 272 6.58 9.36 21.17
C ASP A 272 5.20 8.91 20.65
N PHE A 273 4.99 7.61 20.43
CA PHE A 273 3.68 7.07 20.03
C PHE A 273 2.61 7.27 21.12
N ARG A 274 2.98 7.08 22.40
CA ARG A 274 2.08 7.32 23.53
C ARG A 274 1.65 8.79 23.61
N LEU A 275 2.60 9.72 23.52
CA LEU A 275 2.36 11.16 23.53
C LEU A 275 1.51 11.59 22.33
N ALA A 276 1.81 11.09 21.15
CA ALA A 276 1.02 11.35 19.95
C ALA A 276 -0.44 10.87 20.09
N ALA A 277 -0.66 9.71 20.72
CA ALA A 277 -2.01 9.22 21.00
C ALA A 277 -2.77 10.14 21.97
N ARG A 278 -2.12 10.59 23.06
CA ARG A 278 -2.72 11.57 23.97
C ARG A 278 -3.11 12.86 23.22
N ASN A 279 -2.18 13.38 22.43
CA ASN A 279 -2.38 14.62 21.68
C ASN A 279 -3.50 14.48 20.62
N ALA A 280 -3.67 13.30 20.02
CA ALA A 280 -4.79 13.02 19.14
C ALA A 280 -6.14 13.12 19.88
N ILE A 281 -6.23 12.56 21.09
CA ILE A 281 -7.43 12.70 21.93
C ILE A 281 -7.65 14.16 22.34
N GLU A 282 -6.59 14.91 22.65
CA GLU A 282 -6.68 16.36 22.95
C GLU A 282 -7.19 17.17 21.74
N ALA A 283 -6.81 16.78 20.52
CA ALA A 283 -7.32 17.36 19.28
C ALA A 283 -8.79 16.97 18.98
N GLY A 284 -9.35 16.02 19.74
CA GLY A 284 -10.75 15.60 19.66
C GLY A 284 -11.00 14.33 18.85
N PHE A 285 -9.96 13.64 18.35
CA PHE A 285 -10.16 12.39 17.62
C PHE A 285 -10.86 11.32 18.49
N ASP A 286 -11.67 10.47 17.86
CA ASP A 286 -12.37 9.37 18.52
C ASP A 286 -11.42 8.24 18.93
N GLY A 287 -10.26 8.16 18.29
CA GLY A 287 -9.20 7.20 18.60
C GLY A 287 -8.01 7.32 17.66
N VAL A 288 -7.11 6.33 17.71
CA VAL A 288 -5.91 6.29 16.87
C VAL A 288 -5.74 4.94 16.17
N GLU A 289 -5.14 5.00 14.99
CA GLU A 289 -4.60 3.83 14.29
C GLU A 289 -3.07 3.84 14.36
N ILE A 290 -2.46 2.83 14.97
CA ILE A 290 -1.00 2.66 14.94
C ILE A 290 -0.57 2.19 13.55
N HIS A 291 0.34 2.92 12.90
CA HIS A 291 0.82 2.55 11.56
C HIS A 291 1.94 1.48 11.62
N GLY A 292 1.56 0.21 11.67
CA GLY A 292 2.44 -0.98 11.63
C GLY A 292 2.65 -1.59 10.23
N ALA A 293 2.68 -0.78 9.17
CA ALA A 293 2.54 -1.22 7.78
C ALA A 293 3.40 -0.37 6.82
N ASN A 294 3.40 -0.72 5.52
CA ASN A 294 4.00 0.01 4.40
C ASN A 294 5.49 0.34 4.54
N GLY A 295 6.27 -0.56 5.14
CA GLY A 295 7.71 -0.47 5.26
C GLY A 295 8.20 0.62 6.21
N TYR A 296 7.33 1.20 7.02
CA TYR A 296 7.68 2.23 8.01
C TYR A 296 8.21 1.63 9.31
N LEU A 297 8.58 2.47 10.29
CA LEU A 297 9.44 2.08 11.41
C LEU A 297 8.98 0.80 12.13
N ILE A 298 7.70 0.71 12.50
CA ILE A 298 7.17 -0.47 13.17
C ILE A 298 7.32 -1.72 12.28
N GLU A 299 6.98 -1.62 11.00
CA GLU A 299 7.12 -2.75 10.08
C GLU A 299 8.59 -3.10 9.78
N GLN A 300 9.51 -2.13 9.85
CA GLN A 300 10.95 -2.38 9.76
C GLN A 300 11.47 -3.24 10.92
N PHE A 301 10.84 -3.19 12.10
CA PHE A 301 11.10 -4.15 13.18
C PHE A 301 10.40 -5.49 12.93
N LEU A 302 9.19 -5.48 12.38
CA LEU A 302 8.44 -6.70 12.12
C LEU A 302 9.09 -7.59 11.06
N LYS A 303 9.65 -7.05 9.98
CA LYS A 303 10.04 -7.80 8.77
C LYS A 303 11.49 -8.31 8.82
N ASP A 304 11.71 -9.60 8.65
CA ASP A 304 13.03 -10.23 8.83
C ASP A 304 14.10 -9.92 7.77
N GLN A 305 13.73 -9.40 6.60
CA GLN A 305 14.72 -8.92 5.61
C GLN A 305 15.21 -7.50 5.91
N VAL A 306 14.56 -6.81 6.85
CA VAL A 306 14.99 -5.49 7.35
C VAL A 306 15.62 -5.63 8.72
N ASN A 307 14.90 -6.25 9.67
CA ASN A 307 15.35 -6.39 11.04
C ASN A 307 16.44 -7.46 11.18
N ASP A 308 17.68 -7.00 11.23
CA ASP A 308 18.88 -7.81 11.46
C ASP A 308 19.49 -7.55 12.85
N ARG A 309 18.66 -7.23 13.84
CA ARG A 309 19.10 -7.08 15.23
C ARG A 309 19.38 -8.43 15.88
N THR A 310 20.29 -8.41 16.85
CA THR A 310 20.70 -9.57 17.65
C THR A 310 20.32 -9.44 19.14
N ASP A 311 19.66 -8.34 19.52
CA ASP A 311 19.10 -8.13 20.86
C ASP A 311 17.65 -8.65 20.95
N GLU A 312 16.94 -8.35 22.03
CA GLU A 312 15.56 -8.80 22.24
C GLU A 312 14.53 -8.21 21.27
N TYR A 313 14.95 -7.30 20.38
CA TYR A 313 14.10 -6.71 19.35
C TYR A 313 14.33 -7.31 17.96
N GLY A 314 15.15 -8.35 17.81
CA GLY A 314 15.35 -9.07 16.54
C GLY A 314 15.58 -10.57 16.65
N GLY A 315 15.78 -11.19 15.48
CA GLY A 315 15.93 -12.64 15.33
C GLY A 315 14.60 -13.38 15.37
N SER A 316 14.15 -13.78 16.55
CA SER A 316 12.91 -14.58 16.69
C SER A 316 11.67 -13.77 16.29
N LEU A 317 10.59 -14.46 15.90
CA LEU A 317 9.32 -13.81 15.59
C LEU A 317 8.78 -13.00 16.78
N GLU A 318 8.87 -13.54 17.99
CA GLU A 318 8.50 -12.82 19.22
C GLU A 318 9.28 -11.50 19.37
N ASN A 319 10.61 -11.56 19.21
CA ASN A 319 11.47 -10.40 19.36
C ASN A 319 11.20 -9.32 18.30
N ARG A 320 11.02 -9.71 17.03
CA ARG A 320 10.67 -8.78 15.94
C ARG A 320 9.34 -8.08 16.20
N CYS A 321 8.39 -8.78 16.81
CA CYS A 321 7.08 -8.23 17.18
C CYS A 321 7.11 -7.37 18.46
N ARG A 322 8.15 -7.48 19.30
CA ARG A 322 8.22 -6.83 20.62
C ARG A 322 7.98 -5.33 20.55
N PHE A 323 8.69 -4.62 19.68
CA PHE A 323 8.56 -3.17 19.52
C PHE A 323 7.13 -2.73 19.18
N ALA A 324 6.48 -3.43 18.25
CA ALA A 324 5.09 -3.15 17.88
C ALA A 324 4.12 -3.37 19.04
N LEU A 325 4.33 -4.43 19.82
CA LEU A 325 3.47 -4.76 20.96
C LEU A 325 3.70 -3.83 22.16
N GLU A 326 4.92 -3.34 22.38
CA GLU A 326 5.22 -2.30 23.39
C GLU A 326 4.51 -0.98 23.03
N ILE A 327 4.51 -0.58 21.75
CA ILE A 327 3.75 0.60 21.28
C ILE A 327 2.25 0.40 21.52
N VAL A 328 1.70 -0.77 21.16
CA VAL A 328 0.30 -1.07 21.40
C VAL A 328 -0.02 -0.99 22.89
N GLU A 329 0.80 -1.59 23.76
CA GLU A 329 0.62 -1.54 25.21
C GLU A 329 0.57 -0.10 25.73
N GLU A 330 1.58 0.71 25.44
CA GLU A 330 1.66 2.09 25.95
C GLU A 330 0.54 2.98 25.40
N VAL A 331 0.19 2.85 24.12
CA VAL A 331 -0.93 3.60 23.54
C VAL A 331 -2.26 3.16 24.18
N THR A 332 -2.47 1.86 24.41
CA THR A 332 -3.69 1.37 25.07
C THR A 332 -3.76 1.79 26.54
N ASN A 333 -2.63 1.87 27.23
CA ASN A 333 -2.57 2.37 28.61
C ASN A 333 -2.91 3.86 28.69
N GLU A 334 -2.48 4.66 27.71
CA GLU A 334 -2.71 6.11 27.68
C GLU A 334 -4.16 6.47 27.36
N ILE A 335 -4.74 5.88 26.30
CA ILE A 335 -6.05 6.32 25.78
C ILE A 335 -7.15 5.26 25.92
N GLY A 336 -6.84 4.08 26.45
CA GLY A 336 -7.77 2.96 26.57
C GLY A 336 -7.93 2.18 25.26
N SER A 337 -7.94 0.85 25.35
CA SER A 337 -7.90 -0.04 24.18
C SER A 337 -9.11 0.07 23.23
N HIS A 338 -10.26 0.49 23.74
CA HIS A 338 -11.50 0.73 22.99
C HIS A 338 -11.39 1.87 21.97
N ARG A 339 -10.27 2.62 21.94
CA ARG A 339 -9.96 3.69 21.00
C ARG A 339 -8.70 3.43 20.16
N VAL A 340 -8.20 2.19 20.16
CA VAL A 340 -6.93 1.85 19.50
C VAL A 340 -7.16 0.83 18.41
N GLY A 341 -6.70 1.13 17.20
CA GLY A 341 -6.51 0.17 16.12
C GLY A 341 -5.05 0.06 15.73
N ILE A 342 -4.70 -0.99 14.98
CA ILE A 342 -3.39 -1.11 14.34
C ILE A 342 -3.54 -1.56 12.90
N ARG A 343 -2.74 -0.97 12.01
CA ARG A 343 -2.66 -1.36 10.60
C ARG A 343 -1.43 -2.22 10.34
N LEU A 344 -1.60 -3.37 9.69
CA LEU A 344 -0.52 -4.28 9.30
C LEU A 344 -0.54 -4.57 7.79
N SER A 345 0.62 -4.90 7.25
CA SER A 345 0.74 -5.26 5.84
C SER A 345 1.72 -6.41 5.60
N PRO A 346 1.47 -7.60 6.17
CA PRO A 346 2.46 -8.68 6.23
C PRO A 346 3.01 -9.08 4.85
N TYR A 347 2.17 -9.04 3.83
CA TYR A 347 2.46 -9.53 2.48
C TYR A 347 3.09 -8.52 1.52
N THR A 348 3.17 -7.23 1.88
CA THR A 348 3.79 -6.23 1.00
C THR A 348 5.29 -6.19 1.20
N ASP A 349 5.98 -5.88 0.11
CA ASP A 349 7.41 -5.62 -0.01
C ASP A 349 7.72 -4.11 -0.19
N TYR A 350 6.72 -3.23 0.01
CA TYR A 350 6.88 -1.79 -0.17
C TYR A 350 8.05 -1.24 0.66
N MET A 351 8.84 -0.35 0.06
CA MET A 351 10.06 0.20 0.64
C MET A 351 11.07 -0.88 1.08
N GLU A 352 11.16 -1.95 0.27
CA GLU A 352 12.08 -3.07 0.44
C GLU A 352 11.92 -3.76 1.81
N SER A 353 10.68 -3.80 2.31
CA SER A 353 10.34 -4.34 3.63
C SER A 353 9.67 -5.71 3.54
N ILE A 354 10.50 -6.74 3.35
CA ILE A 354 10.07 -8.11 3.04
C ILE A 354 10.16 -9.01 4.28
N ASP A 355 9.19 -9.93 4.44
CA ASP A 355 9.29 -11.04 5.40
C ASP A 355 9.46 -12.37 4.66
N SER A 356 10.26 -13.28 5.22
CA SER A 356 10.39 -14.63 4.67
C SER A 356 9.17 -15.53 4.93
N ASP A 357 8.38 -15.24 5.97
CA ASP A 357 7.16 -15.98 6.33
C ASP A 357 6.02 -15.02 6.77
N PRO A 358 5.42 -14.30 5.81
CA PRO A 358 4.37 -13.32 6.12
C PRO A 358 3.09 -13.95 6.69
N ASP A 359 2.84 -15.23 6.42
CA ASP A 359 1.71 -15.97 6.99
C ASP A 359 1.92 -16.20 8.50
N ALA A 360 3.11 -16.64 8.91
CA ALA A 360 3.45 -16.78 10.33
C ALA A 360 3.46 -15.43 11.07
N LEU A 361 4.04 -14.39 10.46
CA LEU A 361 4.06 -13.04 11.03
C LEU A 361 2.65 -12.50 11.25
N GLY A 362 1.81 -12.56 10.21
CA GLY A 362 0.42 -12.09 10.29
C GLY A 362 -0.40 -12.84 11.35
N PHE A 363 -0.29 -14.17 11.37
CA PHE A 363 -0.99 -15.00 12.35
C PHE A 363 -0.52 -14.75 13.79
N TYR A 364 0.78 -14.59 14.01
CA TYR A 364 1.33 -14.29 15.34
C TYR A 364 0.83 -12.95 15.85
N MET A 365 0.94 -11.88 15.05
CA MET A 365 0.46 -10.55 15.43
C MET A 365 -1.05 -10.56 15.70
N ALA A 366 -1.86 -11.18 14.84
CA ALA A 366 -3.31 -11.27 15.06
C ALA A 366 -3.69 -11.96 16.38
N ASN A 367 -2.93 -12.97 16.82
CA ASN A 367 -3.14 -13.60 18.12
C ASN A 367 -2.64 -12.74 19.28
N ALA A 368 -1.41 -12.20 19.17
CA ALA A 368 -0.78 -11.41 20.23
C ALA A 368 -1.59 -10.16 20.57
N LEU A 369 -2.15 -9.48 19.56
CA LEU A 369 -2.95 -8.27 19.71
C LEU A 369 -4.23 -8.49 20.54
N ASN A 370 -4.76 -9.72 20.61
CA ASN A 370 -5.93 -10.02 21.45
C ASN A 370 -5.66 -9.76 22.95
N LYS A 371 -4.40 -9.87 23.42
CA LYS A 371 -4.04 -9.62 24.83
C LYS A 371 -4.36 -8.17 25.25
N PHE A 372 -4.27 -7.23 24.31
CA PHE A 372 -4.46 -5.80 24.56
C PHE A 372 -5.91 -5.34 24.34
N ASN A 373 -6.78 -6.23 23.85
CA ASN A 373 -8.18 -5.94 23.57
C ASN A 373 -8.37 -4.65 22.74
N ILE A 374 -7.52 -4.44 21.73
CA ILE A 374 -7.62 -3.28 20.82
C ILE A 374 -8.89 -3.36 19.98
N LEU A 375 -9.43 -2.21 19.62
CA LEU A 375 -10.71 -2.05 18.94
C LEU A 375 -10.77 -2.79 17.59
N TYR A 376 -9.72 -2.65 16.77
CA TYR A 376 -9.68 -3.27 15.46
C TYR A 376 -8.27 -3.60 14.97
N LEU A 377 -8.20 -4.55 14.04
CA LEU A 377 -7.01 -4.88 13.25
C LEU A 377 -7.30 -4.59 11.78
N HIS A 378 -6.54 -3.68 11.18
CA HIS A 378 -6.65 -3.28 9.79
C HIS A 378 -5.53 -3.90 8.96
N VAL A 379 -5.86 -4.72 7.96
CA VAL A 379 -4.87 -5.48 7.20
C VAL A 379 -5.01 -5.27 5.70
N MET A 380 -3.88 -5.03 5.04
CA MET A 380 -3.81 -4.91 3.59
C MET A 380 -3.71 -6.28 2.92
N GLU A 381 -4.49 -6.48 1.86
CA GLU A 381 -4.37 -7.64 0.97
C GLU A 381 -3.01 -7.66 0.26
N PRO A 382 -2.48 -8.86 -0.08
CA PRO A 382 -1.30 -8.98 -0.93
C PRO A 382 -1.54 -8.33 -2.30
N ARG A 383 -0.58 -7.52 -2.77
CA ARG A 383 -0.56 -7.04 -4.17
C ARG A 383 0.13 -7.98 -5.13
N VAL A 384 0.80 -9.03 -4.67
CA VAL A 384 1.50 -9.97 -5.55
C VAL A 384 1.08 -11.40 -5.23
N VAL A 385 0.58 -12.12 -6.24
CA VAL A 385 0.15 -13.52 -6.12
C VAL A 385 0.73 -14.30 -7.29
N GLY A 386 1.57 -15.31 -6.99
CA GLY A 386 2.14 -16.17 -8.03
C GLY A 386 3.02 -15.44 -9.07
N GLY A 387 3.57 -14.27 -8.73
CA GLY A 387 4.37 -13.43 -9.64
C GLY A 387 3.58 -12.39 -10.43
N THR A 388 2.25 -12.32 -10.28
CA THR A 388 1.42 -11.26 -10.88
C THR A 388 1.20 -10.14 -9.88
N VAL A 389 1.47 -8.90 -10.30
CA VAL A 389 1.12 -7.69 -9.54
C VAL A 389 -0.35 -7.37 -9.78
N LEU A 390 -1.16 -7.38 -8.72
CA LEU A 390 -2.53 -6.89 -8.70
C LEU A 390 -2.47 -5.35 -8.82
N GLN A 391 -2.96 -4.82 -9.93
CA GLN A 391 -2.87 -3.40 -10.27
C GLN A 391 -4.14 -2.62 -9.90
N GLY A 392 -5.26 -3.30 -9.65
CA GLY A 392 -6.52 -2.60 -9.43
C GLY A 392 -7.64 -3.41 -8.79
N PRO A 393 -8.78 -2.75 -8.53
CA PRO A 393 -9.95 -3.39 -7.98
C PRO A 393 -10.62 -4.38 -8.95
N GLU A 394 -10.07 -4.60 -10.13
CA GLU A 394 -10.52 -5.60 -11.10
C GLU A 394 -9.92 -6.98 -10.79
N ASP A 395 -8.71 -7.04 -10.21
CA ASP A 395 -7.98 -8.29 -9.95
C ASP A 395 -8.56 -9.11 -8.79
N GLU A 396 -8.68 -10.43 -8.94
CA GLU A 396 -9.24 -11.30 -7.91
C GLU A 396 -8.51 -11.17 -6.56
N ILE A 397 -9.28 -11.07 -5.47
CA ILE A 397 -8.71 -10.94 -4.12
C ILE A 397 -8.22 -12.33 -3.70
N PRO A 398 -6.95 -12.46 -3.28
CA PRO A 398 -6.37 -13.78 -2.98
C PRO A 398 -6.89 -14.41 -1.68
N HIS A 399 -7.69 -13.66 -0.90
CA HIS A 399 -8.30 -14.10 0.35
C HIS A 399 -7.31 -14.66 1.39
N ARG A 400 -6.09 -14.11 1.42
CA ARG A 400 -4.99 -14.61 2.27
C ARG A 400 -5.11 -14.17 3.73
N LEU A 401 -5.95 -13.20 4.04
CA LEU A 401 -6.10 -12.65 5.40
C LEU A 401 -6.99 -13.54 6.30
N LEU A 402 -7.62 -14.59 5.76
CA LEU A 402 -8.56 -15.44 6.51
C LEU A 402 -7.98 -16.04 7.81
N PRO A 403 -6.72 -16.53 7.85
CA PRO A 403 -6.11 -17.00 9.11
C PRO A 403 -6.03 -15.89 10.17
N MET A 404 -5.67 -14.66 9.78
CA MET A 404 -5.63 -13.51 10.68
C MET A 404 -7.04 -13.14 11.16
N ARG A 405 -8.03 -13.09 10.25
CA ARG A 405 -9.43 -12.83 10.58
C ARG A 405 -9.99 -13.80 11.63
N LYS A 406 -9.62 -15.08 11.55
CA LYS A 406 -10.04 -16.13 12.51
C LYS A 406 -9.30 -16.03 13.86
N ALA A 407 -8.05 -15.60 13.84
CA ALA A 407 -7.20 -15.45 15.02
C ALA A 407 -7.61 -14.24 15.87
N PHE A 408 -7.78 -13.07 15.24
CA PHE A 408 -8.17 -11.83 15.91
C PHE A 408 -9.65 -11.83 16.30
N LYS A 409 -9.98 -11.37 17.52
CA LYS A 409 -11.33 -11.53 18.11
C LYS A 409 -12.22 -10.30 17.96
N ASN A 410 -11.62 -9.12 17.81
CA ASN A 410 -12.37 -7.88 17.65
C ASN A 410 -12.55 -7.55 16.15
N THR A 411 -12.83 -6.29 15.83
CA THR A 411 -13.19 -5.88 14.47
C THR A 411 -12.03 -6.05 13.50
N PHE A 412 -12.27 -6.70 12.36
CA PHE A 412 -11.27 -6.89 11.32
C PHE A 412 -11.58 -6.04 10.09
N ILE A 413 -10.66 -5.15 9.72
CA ILE A 413 -10.78 -4.27 8.55
C ILE A 413 -9.88 -4.79 7.44
N ALA A 414 -10.44 -5.12 6.27
CA ALA A 414 -9.65 -5.49 5.10
C ALA A 414 -9.53 -4.31 4.13
N ALA A 415 -8.38 -4.20 3.46
CA ALA A 415 -8.09 -3.11 2.55
C ALA A 415 -7.32 -3.57 1.32
N ASP A 416 -7.32 -2.71 0.30
CA ASP A 416 -6.64 -2.85 -0.99
C ASP A 416 -7.29 -3.84 -1.98
N GLY A 417 -7.40 -3.44 -3.25
CA GLY A 417 -8.05 -4.26 -4.29
C GLY A 417 -9.58 -4.36 -4.24
N TYR A 418 -10.25 -3.66 -3.31
CA TYR A 418 -11.70 -3.72 -3.17
C TYR A 418 -12.46 -2.75 -4.09
N ASN A 419 -13.57 -3.24 -4.65
CA ASN A 419 -14.69 -2.45 -5.18
C ASN A 419 -15.98 -2.83 -4.45
N ARG A 420 -17.11 -2.23 -4.85
CA ARG A 420 -18.44 -2.54 -4.30
C ARG A 420 -18.75 -4.03 -4.24
N SER A 421 -18.57 -4.77 -5.33
CA SER A 421 -18.92 -6.20 -5.41
C SER A 421 -18.04 -7.05 -4.50
N LYS A 422 -16.72 -6.82 -4.55
CA LYS A 422 -15.75 -7.52 -3.71
C LYS A 422 -15.93 -7.21 -2.23
N GLY A 423 -16.20 -5.96 -1.88
CA GLY A 423 -16.48 -5.57 -0.50
C GLY A 423 -17.76 -6.23 0.03
N ASN A 424 -18.84 -6.23 -0.76
CA ASN A 424 -20.07 -6.92 -0.38
C ASN A 424 -19.84 -8.42 -0.14
N ARG A 425 -19.08 -9.08 -1.01
CA ARG A 425 -18.73 -10.50 -0.86
C ARG A 425 -17.90 -10.75 0.40
N ALA A 426 -16.88 -9.94 0.65
CA ALA A 426 -16.03 -10.10 1.83
C ALA A 426 -16.80 -9.95 3.15
N ILE A 427 -17.77 -9.03 3.23
CA ILE A 427 -18.65 -8.93 4.40
C ILE A 427 -19.60 -10.14 4.49
N ALA A 428 -20.24 -10.52 3.37
CA ALA A 428 -21.18 -11.64 3.35
C ALA A 428 -20.54 -12.99 3.73
N ASP A 429 -19.28 -13.20 3.32
CA ASP A 429 -18.52 -14.41 3.59
C ASP A 429 -17.83 -14.40 4.98
N ASN A 430 -18.11 -13.38 5.80
CA ASN A 430 -17.46 -13.16 7.11
C ASN A 430 -15.91 -13.11 7.02
N TYR A 431 -15.40 -12.62 5.89
CA TYR A 431 -13.97 -12.47 5.65
C TYR A 431 -13.40 -11.20 6.31
N ALA A 432 -14.24 -10.16 6.42
CA ALA A 432 -13.94 -8.94 7.15
C ALA A 432 -15.23 -8.35 7.73
N ASP A 433 -15.08 -7.51 8.75
CA ASP A 433 -16.20 -6.79 9.35
C ASP A 433 -16.43 -5.44 8.69
N LEU A 434 -15.33 -4.79 8.25
CA LEU A 434 -15.29 -3.51 7.55
C LEU A 434 -14.34 -3.57 6.35
N ILE A 435 -14.59 -2.75 5.33
CA ILE A 435 -13.74 -2.64 4.14
C ILE A 435 -13.26 -1.20 3.98
N ALA A 436 -11.94 -1.01 3.94
CA ALA A 436 -11.33 0.29 3.74
C ALA A 436 -11.01 0.58 2.27
N PHE A 437 -11.40 1.77 1.81
CA PHE A 437 -11.23 2.23 0.43
C PHE A 437 -10.29 3.44 0.39
N GLY A 438 -9.23 3.33 -0.40
CA GLY A 438 -8.28 4.42 -0.64
C GLY A 438 -8.61 5.21 -1.90
N ARG A 439 -7.99 4.84 -3.02
CA ARG A 439 -8.08 5.51 -4.33
C ARG A 439 -9.50 5.89 -4.77
N LEU A 440 -10.49 5.02 -4.52
CA LEU A 440 -11.87 5.29 -4.90
C LEU A 440 -12.49 6.37 -4.02
N PHE A 441 -12.24 6.36 -2.70
CA PHE A 441 -12.75 7.38 -1.77
C PHE A 441 -12.03 8.72 -1.96
N LEU A 442 -10.77 8.69 -2.42
CA LEU A 442 -10.05 9.90 -2.82
C LEU A 442 -10.81 10.66 -3.91
N ALA A 443 -11.28 10.00 -4.96
CA ALA A 443 -11.97 10.65 -6.07
C ALA A 443 -13.50 10.77 -5.91
N ASN A 444 -14.09 10.08 -4.93
CA ASN A 444 -15.53 10.01 -4.73
C ASN A 444 -15.83 10.40 -3.28
N PRO A 445 -16.05 11.69 -2.97
CA PRO A 445 -16.31 12.13 -1.60
C PRO A 445 -17.56 11.45 -1.01
N ASP A 446 -18.53 11.11 -1.85
CA ASP A 446 -19.77 10.42 -1.52
C ASP A 446 -19.77 8.93 -1.90
N LEU A 447 -18.61 8.27 -1.82
CA LEU A 447 -18.46 6.84 -2.15
C LEU A 447 -19.54 5.94 -1.52
N PRO A 448 -19.90 6.08 -0.22
CA PRO A 448 -20.98 5.28 0.37
C PRO A 448 -22.31 5.44 -0.36
N ARG A 449 -22.68 6.67 -0.75
CA ARG A 449 -23.91 6.96 -1.49
C ARG A 449 -23.86 6.36 -2.90
N ARG A 450 -22.75 6.53 -3.62
CA ARG A 450 -22.57 5.94 -4.95
C ARG A 450 -22.67 4.43 -4.92
N TYR A 451 -22.09 3.76 -3.93
CA TYR A 451 -22.24 2.31 -3.76
C TYR A 451 -23.65 1.89 -3.37
N LYS A 452 -24.38 2.69 -2.59
CA LYS A 452 -25.78 2.40 -2.26
C LYS A 452 -26.65 2.38 -3.50
N LEU A 453 -26.47 3.38 -4.36
CA LEU A 453 -27.23 3.58 -5.60
C LEU A 453 -26.69 2.79 -6.79
N ASN A 454 -25.54 2.12 -6.63
CA ASN A 454 -24.78 1.53 -7.73
C ASN A 454 -24.50 2.53 -8.87
N ALA A 455 -24.19 3.78 -8.51
CA ALA A 455 -23.95 4.88 -9.42
C ALA A 455 -22.53 4.85 -10.01
N PRO A 456 -22.28 5.54 -11.15
CA PRO A 456 -20.93 5.71 -11.70
C PRO A 456 -19.97 6.35 -10.69
N LEU A 457 -18.70 5.95 -10.77
CA LEU A 457 -17.62 6.51 -9.94
C LEU A 457 -16.80 7.51 -10.75
N ASN A 458 -16.41 8.61 -10.11
CA ASN A 458 -15.38 9.50 -10.62
C ASN A 458 -14.08 8.73 -10.78
N LYS A 459 -13.34 9.04 -11.86
CA LYS A 459 -11.98 8.53 -12.08
C LYS A 459 -11.02 9.32 -11.22
N TYR A 460 -10.13 8.63 -10.50
CA TYR A 460 -9.04 9.29 -9.78
C TYR A 460 -7.94 9.74 -10.75
N ASN A 461 -7.32 10.88 -10.47
CA ASN A 461 -6.10 11.32 -11.12
C ASN A 461 -4.89 11.07 -10.19
N ARG A 462 -4.01 10.14 -10.57
CA ARG A 462 -2.81 9.81 -9.78
C ARG A 462 -1.80 10.95 -9.74
N SER A 463 -1.75 11.82 -10.75
CA SER A 463 -0.75 12.89 -10.81
C SER A 463 -0.94 13.95 -9.74
N THR A 464 -2.11 14.01 -9.08
CA THR A 464 -2.46 14.99 -8.05
C THR A 464 -2.53 14.39 -6.64
N PHE A 465 -2.14 13.12 -6.47
CA PHE A 465 -2.21 12.46 -5.16
C PHE A 465 -1.33 13.17 -4.13
N TYR A 466 -0.10 13.52 -4.53
CA TYR A 466 0.92 14.07 -3.64
C TYR A 466 1.40 15.48 -4.06
N THR A 467 0.60 16.20 -4.86
CA THR A 467 0.85 17.62 -5.14
C THR A 467 0.47 18.48 -3.94
N SER A 468 1.04 19.69 -3.85
CA SER A 468 0.81 20.61 -2.74
C SER A 468 -0.41 21.53 -2.92
N ASP A 469 -1.09 21.52 -4.07
CA ASP A 469 -2.23 22.42 -4.30
C ASP A 469 -3.39 22.14 -3.32
N PRO A 470 -3.95 23.17 -2.65
CA PRO A 470 -4.95 22.99 -1.60
C PRO A 470 -6.32 22.52 -2.12
N VAL A 471 -6.55 22.49 -3.44
CA VAL A 471 -7.85 22.18 -4.05
C VAL A 471 -7.72 21.09 -5.12
N VAL A 472 -6.80 21.26 -6.06
CA VAL A 472 -6.72 20.44 -7.28
C VAL A 472 -6.40 18.99 -6.96
N GLY A 473 -7.28 18.08 -7.39
CA GLY A 473 -7.24 16.66 -7.07
C GLY A 473 -7.37 16.35 -5.58
N TYR A 474 -7.93 17.27 -4.79
CA TYR A 474 -8.09 17.16 -3.34
C TYR A 474 -9.56 17.32 -2.95
N THR A 475 -10.11 18.51 -3.12
CA THR A 475 -11.48 18.89 -2.75
C THR A 475 -12.37 19.24 -3.95
N ASP A 476 -11.84 19.14 -5.17
CA ASP A 476 -12.49 19.46 -6.44
C ASP A 476 -13.14 18.25 -7.14
N TYR A 477 -13.08 17.07 -6.53
CA TYR A 477 -13.82 15.91 -7.05
C TYR A 477 -15.32 16.09 -6.80
N PRO A 478 -16.18 16.01 -7.84
CA PRO A 478 -17.60 16.36 -7.71
C PRO A 478 -18.39 15.31 -6.95
N PHE A 479 -19.44 15.75 -6.25
CA PHE A 479 -20.47 14.88 -5.69
C PHE A 479 -21.36 14.30 -6.81
N LEU A 480 -22.13 13.24 -6.51
CA LEU A 480 -23.02 12.60 -7.50
C LEU A 480 -24.06 13.58 -8.07
N GLU A 481 -24.55 14.53 -7.26
CA GLU A 481 -25.55 15.53 -7.67
C GLU A 481 -24.98 16.59 -8.62
N GLU A 482 -23.67 16.81 -8.62
CA GLU A 482 -22.98 17.78 -9.47
C GLU A 482 -22.48 17.15 -10.78
N ALA A 483 -22.44 15.82 -10.84
CA ALA A 483 -21.92 15.04 -11.98
C ALA A 483 -23.04 14.48 -12.89
N ALA A 484 -24.30 14.68 -12.53
CA ALA A 484 -25.50 14.33 -13.31
C ALA A 484 -25.95 15.53 -14.14
#